data_AF-A0A6G1ILT6-F1
#
_entry.id   AF-A0A6G1ILT6-F1
#
_cell.length_a   1.000
_cell.length_b   1.000
_cell.length_c   1.000
_cell.angle_alpha   90.00
_cell.angle_beta   90.00
_cell.angle_gamma   90.00
#
_symmetry.space_group_name_H-M   'P 1'
#
loop_
_entity.id
_entity.type
_entity.pdbx_description
1 polymer ?
#
loop_
_entity_poly.entity_id
_entity_poly.type
_entity_poly.pdbx_seq_one_letter_code
_entity_poly.pdbx_strand_id
1 'polypeptide(L)' 'MNEQEKKNTITNTVNMLKFVKFPEIQKKYLAQVYNIAVDYSKGIFDDLPKPTFDFSEVEKLAEDAHLWYKEK' A
#
# COMPACT_ATOMS: atom_id res chain seq x y z
N MET A 1 0.25 16.92 -5.21
CA MET A 1 -0.41 16.30 -6.37
C MET A 1 -1.82 16.87 -6.45
N ASN A 2 -2.29 17.22 -7.64
CA ASN A 2 -3.71 17.46 -7.86
C ASN A 2 -4.48 16.12 -7.81
N GLU A 3 -5.82 16.18 -7.82
CA GLU A 3 -6.66 14.99 -7.69
C GLU A 3 -6.43 13.96 -8.80
N GLN A 4 -6.24 14.44 -10.04
CA GLN A 4 -6.01 13.57 -11.20
C GLN A 4 -4.65 12.87 -11.12
N GLU A 5 -3.60 13.59 -10.72
CA GLU A 5 -2.27 13.03 -10.48
C GLU A 5 -2.32 11.94 -9.41
N LYS A 6 -3.02 12.19 -8.31
CA LYS A 6 -3.18 11.21 -7.24
C LYS A 6 -3.92 9.95 -7.73
N LYS A 7 -5.03 10.13 -8.46
CA LYS A 7 -5.79 9.01 -9.04
C LYS A 7 -4.95 8.19 -10.02
N ASN A 8 -4.18 8.85 -10.89
CA ASN A 8 -3.26 8.19 -11.81
C ASN A 8 -2.19 7.40 -11.05
N THR A 9 -1.61 7.98 -10.01
CA THR A 9 -0.61 7.31 -9.17
C THR A 9 -1.20 6.06 -8.50
N ILE A 10 -2.39 6.14 -7.91
CA ILE A 10 -3.11 4.97 -7.35
C ILE A 10 -3.30 3.90 -8.42
N THR A 11 -3.88 4.28 -9.57
CA THR A 11 -4.21 3.36 -10.66
C THR A 11 -2.97 2.64 -11.18
N ASN A 12 -1.87 3.37 -11.38
CA ASN A 12 -0.61 2.81 -11.86
C ASN A 12 0.01 1.85 -10.84
N THR A 13 -0.03 2.20 -9.55
CA THR A 13 0.45 1.33 -8.49
C THR A 13 -0.36 0.03 -8.41
N VAL A 14 -1.70 0.11 -8.44
CA VAL A 14 -2.59 -1.06 -8.45
C VAL A 14 -2.34 -1.95 -9.66
N ASN A 15 -2.12 -1.35 -10.83
CA ASN A 15 -1.85 -2.09 -12.07
C ASN A 15 -0.63 -3.01 -11.97
N MET A 16 0.36 -2.66 -11.16
CA MET A 16 1.52 -3.51 -10.89
C MET A 16 1.29 -4.41 -9.68
N LEU A 17 0.76 -3.86 -8.59
CA LEU A 17 0.63 -4.56 -7.31
C LEU A 17 -0.35 -5.74 -7.37
N LYS A 18 -1.34 -5.71 -8.27
CA LYS A 18 -2.29 -6.82 -8.49
C LYS A 18 -1.65 -8.12 -8.97
N PHE A 19 -0.45 -8.07 -9.55
CA PHE A 19 0.26 -9.27 -10.00
C PHE A 19 1.06 -9.96 -8.88
N VAL A 20 1.23 -9.29 -7.73
CA VAL A 20 1.93 -9.85 -6.58
C VAL A 20 1.08 -10.93 -5.94
N LYS A 21 1.55 -12.17 -5.99
CA LYS A 21 0.81 -13.35 -5.49
C LYS A 21 0.89 -13.56 -3.98
N PHE A 22 1.77 -12.83 -3.30
CA PHE A 22 2.01 -12.97 -1.87
C PHE A 22 1.36 -11.80 -1.13
N PRO A 23 0.27 -12.03 -0.37
CA PRO A 23 -0.43 -10.97 0.36
C PRO A 23 0.47 -10.22 1.33
N GLU A 24 1.46 -10.91 1.91
CA GLU A 24 2.44 -10.31 2.82
C GLU A 24 3.26 -9.19 2.14
N ILE A 25 3.62 -9.36 0.86
CA ILE A 25 4.37 -8.33 0.12
C ILE A 25 3.47 -7.12 -0.13
N GLN A 26 2.20 -7.35 -0.51
CA GLN A 26 1.22 -6.28 -0.70
C GLN A 26 0.99 -5.49 0.59
N LYS A 27 0.79 -6.20 1.72
CA LYS A 27 0.63 -5.59 3.05
C LYS A 27 1.82 -4.72 3.44
N LYS A 28 3.04 -5.25 3.34
CA LYS A 28 4.26 -4.49 3.69
C LYS A 28 4.43 -3.26 2.82
N TYR A 29 4.19 -3.38 1.52
CA TYR A 29 4.24 -2.23 0.62
C TYR A 29 3.21 -1.15 1.04
N LEU A 30 1.95 -1.55 1.25
CA LEU A 30 0.89 -0.64 1.68
C LEU A 30 1.18 0.00 3.05
N ALA A 31 1.83 -0.71 3.97
CA ALA A 31 2.21 -0.20 5.28
C ALA A 31 3.28 0.90 5.18
N GLN A 32 4.25 0.73 4.27
CA GLN A 32 5.21 1.80 3.96
C GLN A 32 4.52 3.00 3.32
N VAL A 33 3.59 2.77 2.39
CA VAL A 33 2.81 3.85 1.76
C VAL A 33 1.91 4.57 2.77
N TYR A 34 1.36 3.85 3.75
CA TYR A 34 0.50 4.40 4.80
C TYR A 34 1.24 5.47 5.61
N ASN A 35 2.50 5.24 5.94
CA ASN A 35 3.36 6.21 6.64
C ASN A 35 3.71 7.44 5.79
N ILE A 36 3.55 7.38 4.47
CA ILE A 36 3.71 8.54 3.58
C ILE A 36 2.38 9.30 3.49
N ALA A 37 1.29 8.59 3.22
CA ALA A 37 -0.04 9.16 3.09
C ALA A 37 -1.11 8.06 3.23
N VAL A 38 -1.95 8.18 4.26
CA VAL A 38 -3.00 7.20 4.60
C VAL A 38 -4.01 7.04 3.47
N ASP A 39 -4.47 8.15 2.92
CA ASP A 39 -5.45 8.22 1.83
C ASP A 39 -4.94 7.62 0.52
N TYR A 40 -3.62 7.70 0.27
CA TYR A 40 -2.98 7.06 -0.87
C TYR A 40 -2.90 5.54 -0.68
N SER A 41 -2.45 5.07 0.49
CA SER A 41 -2.40 3.64 0.82
C SER A 41 -3.80 3.01 0.75
N LYS A 42 -4.80 3.69 1.34
CA LYS A 42 -6.19 3.24 1.30
C LYS A 42 -6.74 3.19 -0.12
N GLY A 43 -6.46 4.20 -0.95
CA GLY A 43 -6.87 4.23 -2.34
C GLY A 43 -6.29 3.06 -3.16
N ILE A 44 -5.03 2.68 -2.94
CA ILE A 44 -4.44 1.49 -3.58
C ILE A 44 -5.15 0.22 -3.09
N PHE A 45 -5.36 0.09 -1.77
CA PHE A 45 -6.02 -1.09 -1.20
C PHE A 45 -7.44 -1.30 -1.75
N ASP A 46 -8.22 -0.23 -1.85
CA ASP A 46 -9.61 -0.28 -2.31
C ASP A 46 -9.73 -0.70 -3.78
N ASP A 47 -8.76 -0.31 -4.61
CA ASP A 47 -8.72 -0.63 -6.03
C ASP A 47 -8.04 -1.98 -6.33
N LEU A 48 -7.42 -2.65 -5.33
CA LEU A 48 -6.81 -3.97 -5.53
C LEU A 48 -7.88 -5.03 -5.81
N PRO A 49 -7.70 -5.88 -6.85
CA PRO A 49 -8.63 -6.95 -7.10
C PRO A 49 -8.41 -8.08 -6.09
N LYS A 50 -9.40 -8.30 -5.22
CA LYS A 50 -9.47 -9.42 -4.24
C LYS A 50 -8.31 -9.42 -3.22
N PRO A 51 -8.16 -8.38 -2.39
CA PRO A 51 -7.28 -8.48 -1.23
C PRO A 51 -7.75 -9.64 -0.35
N THR A 52 -6.80 -10.45 0.10
CA THR A 52 -7.03 -11.61 0.99
C THR A 52 -6.72 -11.29 2.45
N PHE A 53 -6.69 -9.99 2.76
CA PHE A 53 -6.31 -9.42 4.04
C PHE A 53 -7.13 -8.14 4.27
N ASP A 54 -7.25 -7.74 5.53
CA ASP A 54 -7.96 -6.52 5.91
C ASP A 54 -7.01 -5.31 5.96
N PHE A 55 -7.54 -4.12 5.69
CA PHE A 55 -6.73 -2.90 5.78
C PHE A 55 -6.21 -2.63 7.20
N SER A 56 -6.89 -3.12 8.23
CA SER A 56 -6.42 -3.03 9.62
C SER A 56 -5.08 -3.76 9.85
N GLU A 57 -4.78 -4.80 9.05
CA GLU A 57 -3.48 -5.45 9.08
C GLU A 57 -2.38 -4.52 8.53
N VAL A 58 -2.71 -3.69 7.54
CA VAL A 58 -1.79 -2.67 6.99
C VAL A 58 -1.51 -1.59 8.03
N GLU A 59 -2.55 -1.11 8.72
CA GLU A 59 -2.43 -0.09 9.77
C GLU A 59 -1.49 -0.58 10.89
N LYS A 60 -1.68 -1.82 11.35
CA LYS A 60 -0.85 -2.42 12.38
C LYS A 60 0.62 -2.57 11.93
N LEU A 61 0.84 -2.99 10.69
CA LEU A 61 2.18 -3.12 10.12
C LEU A 61 2.86 -1.77 9.88
N ALA A 62 2.10 -0.67 9.74
CA ALA A 62 2.67 0.64 9.52
C ALA A 62 3.43 1.17 10.75
N GLU A 63 3.09 0.71 11.97
CA GLU A 63 3.71 1.13 13.22
C GLU A 63 5.25 0.99 13.19
N ASP A 64 5.77 -0.12 12.65
CA ASP A 64 7.21 -0.40 12.56
C ASP A 64 7.75 -0.35 11.11
N ALA A 65 6.91 -0.10 10.10
CA ALA A 65 7.30 -0.11 8.69
C ALA A 65 8.46 0.83 8.33
N HIS A 66 8.61 1.95 9.05
CA HIS A 66 9.68 2.93 8.85
C HIS A 66 11.06 2.43 9.30
N LEU A 67 11.14 1.28 9.99
CA LEU A 67 12.39 0.67 10.47
C LEU A 67 12.89 -0.45 9.55
N TRP A 68 12.03 -0.99 8.68
CA TRP A 68 12.40 -2.13 7.84
C TRP A 68 13.47 -1.77 6.82
N TYR A 69 14.33 -2.74 6.53
CA TYR A 69 15.35 -2.69 5.46
C TYR A 69 16.36 -1.53 5.57
N LYS A 70 16.41 -0.83 6.70
CA LYS A 70 17.49 0.11 7.02
C LYS A 70 18.79 -0.67 7.22
N GLU A 71 19.88 -0.15 6.66
CA GLU A 71 21.22 -0.68 6.92
C GLU A 71 21.57 -0.53 8.40
N LYS A 72 22.38 -1.47 8.91
CA LYS A 72 22.83 -1.48 10.31
C LYS A 72 23.98 -0.52 10.54
#